data_AF-A0A0L7TJ33-F1
#
_entry.id   AF-A0A0L7TJ33-F1
#
_cell.length_a   1.000
_cell.length_b   1.000
_cell.length_c   1.000
_cell.angle_alpha   90.00
_cell.angle_beta   90.00
_cell.angle_gamma   90.00
#
_symmetry.space_group_name_H-M   'P 1'
#
loop_
_entity.id
_entity.type
_entity.pdbx_description
1 polymer ?
#
loop_
_entity_poly.entity_id
_entity_poly.type
_entity_poly.pdbx_seq_one_letter_code
_entity_poly.pdbx_strand_id
1 'polypeptide(L)'
;PLAPQDTQIVIKGELVSKPYIDITLNLMKTFGVEVENDHYKTFHIRGKQQYQAPGEYLVEGDASSASYFLAAAAVKGGTVRVTGIGRNSVQGDIRFADVLEKMGATVEWGDDYISCSRGELNAIDLDMNHIPDAAMTIATAALFAKGTTVMRNIYNWRVKETDRLAAMATELRKVGAEVEEGHDYIRITPPDTIQYAEIGTYNDHRMAMCFSLVALSSTPVTILDPKCTAKTFPDYFEQLARISQLA
;
A
#
# COMPACT_ATOMS: atom_id res chain seq x y z
N PRO A 1 -24.70 -12.85 -9.13
CA PRO A 1 -25.70 -13.10 -8.05
C PRO A 1 -27.15 -12.78 -8.48
N LEU A 2 -27.39 -11.67 -9.18
CA LEU A 2 -28.73 -11.28 -9.66
C LEU A 2 -29.19 -12.02 -10.93
N ALA A 3 -28.29 -12.78 -11.58
CA ALA A 3 -28.57 -13.47 -12.82
C ALA A 3 -29.66 -14.55 -12.65
N PRO A 4 -30.44 -14.89 -13.69
CA PRO A 4 -31.49 -15.91 -13.58
C PRO A 4 -30.97 -17.33 -13.27
N GLN A 5 -29.70 -17.60 -13.57
CA GLN A 5 -29.07 -18.90 -13.42
C GLN A 5 -27.80 -18.77 -12.57
N ASP A 6 -27.38 -19.89 -11.99
CA ASP A 6 -26.12 -19.99 -11.25
C ASP A 6 -24.94 -19.74 -12.19
N THR A 7 -23.89 -19.14 -11.64
CA THR A 7 -22.66 -18.82 -12.37
C THR A 7 -21.47 -19.40 -11.63
N GLN A 8 -20.53 -19.96 -12.39
CA GLN A 8 -19.24 -20.40 -11.89
C GLN A 8 -18.15 -19.59 -12.57
N ILE A 9 -17.24 -19.01 -11.78
CA ILE A 9 -16.06 -18.33 -12.28
C ILE A 9 -14.86 -19.21 -11.96
N VAL A 10 -14.19 -19.74 -12.99
CA VAL A 10 -12.99 -20.58 -12.86
C VAL A 10 -11.76 -19.74 -13.21
N ILE A 11 -10.81 -19.64 -12.28
CA ILE A 11 -9.56 -18.92 -12.49
C ILE A 11 -8.60 -19.79 -13.30
N LYS A 12 -8.04 -19.21 -14.37
CA LYS A 12 -6.95 -19.82 -15.14
C LYS A 12 -5.62 -19.26 -14.67
N GLY A 13 -4.73 -20.11 -14.19
CA GLY A 13 -3.43 -19.71 -13.65
C GLY A 13 -3.50 -19.32 -12.17
N GLU A 14 -2.55 -18.50 -11.73
CA GLU A 14 -2.48 -18.05 -10.34
C GLU A 14 -3.23 -16.72 -10.15
N LEU A 15 -4.11 -16.68 -9.14
CA LEU A 15 -4.82 -15.46 -8.78
C LEU A 15 -3.92 -14.54 -7.96
N VAL A 16 -3.66 -13.35 -8.49
CA VAL A 16 -3.02 -12.24 -7.78
C VAL A 16 -4.08 -11.36 -7.10
N SER A 17 -3.64 -10.53 -6.14
CA SER A 17 -4.52 -9.53 -5.51
C SER A 17 -5.75 -10.13 -4.80
N LYS A 18 -5.60 -11.33 -4.21
CA LYS A 18 -6.62 -12.01 -3.40
C LYS A 18 -7.30 -11.10 -2.35
N PRO A 19 -6.58 -10.21 -1.63
CA PRO A 19 -7.22 -9.29 -0.68
C PRO A 19 -8.31 -8.40 -1.29
N TYR A 20 -8.20 -7.99 -2.55
CA TYR A 20 -9.24 -7.19 -3.21
C TYR A 20 -10.50 -8.01 -3.54
N ILE A 21 -10.31 -9.30 -3.81
CA ILE A 21 -11.43 -10.23 -3.93
C ILE A 21 -12.10 -10.43 -2.58
N ASP A 22 -11.33 -10.50 -1.49
CA ASP A 22 -11.88 -10.62 -0.14
C ASP A 22 -12.74 -9.41 0.25
N ILE A 23 -12.30 -8.18 -0.08
CA ILE A 23 -13.13 -6.97 0.07
C ILE A 23 -14.45 -7.12 -0.70
N THR A 24 -14.38 -7.60 -1.94
CA THR A 24 -15.57 -7.81 -2.79
C THR A 24 -16.51 -8.83 -2.17
N LEU A 25 -16.00 -9.99 -1.75
CA LEU A 25 -16.80 -11.06 -1.14
C LEU A 25 -17.40 -10.60 0.19
N ASN A 26 -16.65 -9.86 1.01
CA ASN A 26 -17.14 -9.33 2.27
C ASN A 26 -18.25 -8.30 2.05
N LEU A 27 -18.09 -7.38 1.10
CA LEU A 27 -19.12 -6.40 0.77
C LEU A 27 -20.39 -7.09 0.24
N MET A 28 -20.23 -8.07 -0.64
CA MET A 28 -21.37 -8.86 -1.12
C MET A 28 -22.10 -9.55 0.02
N LYS A 29 -21.36 -10.16 0.95
CA LYS A 29 -21.93 -10.81 2.14
C LYS A 29 -22.62 -9.83 3.08
N THR A 30 -22.04 -8.66 3.31
CA THR A 30 -22.64 -7.59 4.12
C THR A 30 -23.99 -7.15 3.56
N PHE A 31 -24.14 -7.17 2.24
CA PHE A 31 -25.40 -6.88 1.55
C PHE A 31 -26.24 -8.15 1.29
N GLY A 32 -26.02 -9.24 2.04
CA GLY A 32 -26.86 -10.43 2.02
C GLY A 32 -26.65 -11.39 0.84
N VAL A 33 -25.58 -11.22 0.05
CA VAL A 33 -25.24 -12.12 -1.06
C VAL A 33 -24.12 -13.06 -0.66
N GLU A 34 -24.34 -14.35 -0.90
CA GLU A 34 -23.35 -15.40 -0.66
C GLU A 34 -22.64 -15.80 -1.95
N VAL A 35 -21.32 -15.96 -1.85
CA VAL A 35 -20.46 -16.51 -2.89
C VAL A 35 -19.56 -17.54 -2.22
N GLU A 36 -19.57 -18.76 -2.72
CA GLU A 36 -18.67 -19.80 -2.25
C GLU A 36 -17.33 -19.65 -2.98
N ASN A 37 -16.27 -19.43 -2.21
CA ASN A 37 -14.90 -19.32 -2.68
C ASN A 37 -14.16 -20.64 -2.45
N ASP A 38 -13.97 -21.43 -3.50
CA ASP A 38 -13.17 -22.65 -3.48
C ASP A 38 -11.69 -22.31 -3.71
N HIS A 39 -11.02 -21.96 -2.62
CA HIS A 39 -9.56 -21.72 -2.55
C HIS A 39 -9.03 -20.76 -3.62
N TYR A 40 -9.82 -19.73 -3.98
CA TYR A 40 -9.52 -18.76 -5.05
C TYR A 40 -9.31 -19.37 -6.44
N LYS A 41 -9.65 -20.66 -6.63
CA LYS A 41 -9.62 -21.34 -7.92
C LYS A 41 -10.96 -21.25 -8.62
N THR A 42 -12.03 -21.31 -7.83
CA THR A 42 -13.39 -21.28 -8.34
C THR A 42 -14.29 -20.47 -7.42
N PHE A 43 -15.13 -19.61 -7.98
CA PHE A 43 -16.18 -18.90 -7.26
C PHE A 43 -17.53 -19.40 -7.75
N HIS A 44 -18.34 -19.94 -6.84
CA HIS A 44 -19.70 -20.40 -7.12
C HIS A 44 -20.69 -19.34 -6.66
N ILE A 45 -21.49 -18.83 -7.59
CA ILE A 45 -22.39 -17.71 -7.37
C ILE A 45 -23.80 -18.17 -7.72
N ARG A 46 -24.64 -18.39 -6.71
CA ARG A 46 -26.05 -18.73 -6.93
C ARG A 46 -26.77 -17.57 -7.63
N GLY A 47 -27.61 -17.91 -8.61
CA GLY A 47 -28.50 -16.97 -9.29
C GLY A 47 -29.67 -16.56 -8.41
N LYS A 48 -30.42 -15.56 -8.87
CA LYS A 48 -31.65 -15.05 -8.23
C LYS A 48 -31.48 -14.61 -6.77
N GLN A 49 -30.26 -14.35 -6.32
CA GLN A 49 -30.02 -13.67 -5.05
C GLN A 49 -30.44 -12.21 -5.15
N GLN A 50 -30.57 -11.53 -4.03
CA GLN A 50 -30.90 -10.10 -3.96
C GLN A 50 -30.01 -9.43 -2.92
N TYR A 51 -29.53 -8.23 -3.23
CA TYR A 51 -28.85 -7.42 -2.23
C TYR A 51 -29.88 -6.81 -1.28
N GLN A 52 -29.55 -6.81 0.01
CA GLN A 52 -30.32 -6.16 1.06
C GLN A 52 -29.46 -5.08 1.70
N ALA A 53 -30.03 -3.89 1.87
CA ALA A 53 -29.32 -2.79 2.51
C ALA A 53 -29.09 -3.12 3.99
N PRO A 54 -27.86 -2.97 4.52
CA PRO A 54 -27.58 -3.19 5.94
C PRO A 54 -28.09 -2.05 6.84
N GLY A 55 -28.80 -1.06 6.28
CA GLY A 55 -29.11 0.20 6.94
C GLY A 55 -27.97 1.19 6.74
N GLU A 56 -27.06 1.27 7.72
CA GLU A 56 -25.86 2.11 7.63
C GLU A 56 -24.65 1.28 7.21
N TYR A 57 -23.78 1.88 6.39
CA TYR A 57 -22.53 1.28 5.98
C TYR A 57 -21.45 2.35 5.90
N LEU A 58 -20.39 2.20 6.71
CA LEU A 58 -19.24 3.08 6.66
C LEU A 58 -18.39 2.71 5.45
N VAL A 59 -18.19 3.68 4.55
CA VAL A 59 -17.17 3.55 3.51
C VAL A 59 -15.83 3.88 4.15
N GLU A 60 -15.01 2.85 4.34
CA GLU A 60 -13.66 3.00 4.89
C GLU A 60 -12.79 3.90 4.00
N GLY A 61 -11.81 4.57 4.62
CA GLY A 61 -10.74 5.25 3.88
C GLY A 61 -9.86 4.25 3.13
N ASP A 62 -9.05 4.73 2.18
CA ASP A 62 -8.12 3.87 1.46
C ASP A 62 -6.93 3.49 2.35
N ALA A 63 -6.86 2.22 2.75
CA ALA A 63 -5.76 1.67 3.56
C ALA A 63 -4.40 1.84 2.88
N SER A 64 -4.37 1.76 1.55
CA SER A 64 -3.15 1.98 0.78
C SER A 64 -2.67 3.43 0.90
N SER A 65 -3.58 4.41 0.88
CA SER A 65 -3.25 5.83 1.02
C SER A 65 -2.86 6.23 2.44
N ALA A 66 -3.37 5.51 3.45
CA ALA A 66 -2.92 5.69 4.83
C ALA A 66 -1.44 5.37 5.03
N SER A 67 -0.89 4.44 4.23
CA SER A 67 0.50 3.97 4.35
C SER A 67 1.51 5.11 4.32
N TYR A 68 1.31 6.12 3.46
CA TYR A 68 2.25 7.24 3.30
C TYR A 68 2.38 8.06 4.59
N PHE A 69 1.27 8.29 5.29
CA PHE A 69 1.26 9.09 6.52
C PHE A 69 1.76 8.31 7.72
N LEU A 70 1.42 7.02 7.81
CA LEU A 70 1.98 6.13 8.84
C LEU A 70 3.51 6.00 8.67
N ALA A 71 3.98 5.82 7.43
CA ALA A 71 5.42 5.81 7.13
C ALA A 71 6.10 7.13 7.47
N ALA A 72 5.44 8.27 7.22
CA ALA A 72 6.00 9.57 7.54
C ALA A 72 6.30 9.71 9.04
N ALA A 73 5.39 9.24 9.91
CA ALA A 73 5.60 9.21 11.35
C ALA A 73 6.68 8.21 11.77
N ALA A 74 6.69 7.02 11.16
CA ALA A 74 7.70 6.00 11.43
C ALA A 74 9.12 6.51 11.12
N VAL A 75 9.28 7.27 10.03
CA VAL A 75 10.56 7.80 9.53
C VAL A 75 11.00 9.05 10.28
N LYS A 76 10.20 10.13 10.25
CA LYS A 76 10.62 11.44 10.75
C LYS A 76 10.41 11.59 12.25
N GLY A 77 9.33 10.98 12.73
CA GLY A 77 8.88 10.98 14.11
C GLY A 77 7.67 11.85 14.39
N GLY A 78 7.39 12.02 15.67
CA GLY A 78 6.06 12.39 16.14
C GLY A 78 5.11 11.19 16.14
N THR A 79 3.81 11.47 16.20
CA THR A 79 2.74 10.48 16.09
C THR A 79 1.74 10.97 15.06
N VAL A 80 1.47 10.15 14.05
CA VAL A 80 0.39 10.40 13.09
C VAL A 80 -0.70 9.38 13.33
N ARG A 81 -1.95 9.86 13.39
CA ARG A 81 -3.16 9.05 13.47
C ARG A 81 -3.93 9.22 12.17
N VAL A 82 -4.18 8.12 11.47
CA VAL A 82 -5.06 8.07 10.31
C VAL A 82 -6.40 7.50 10.77
N THR A 83 -7.47 8.29 10.63
CA THR A 83 -8.84 7.88 10.96
C THR A 83 -9.57 7.36 9.72
N GLY A 84 -10.69 6.65 9.91
CA GLY A 84 -11.50 6.07 8.83
C GLY A 84 -11.02 4.69 8.35
N ILE A 85 -9.98 4.15 8.96
CA ILE A 85 -9.51 2.76 8.84
C ILE A 85 -9.10 2.27 10.24
N GLY A 86 -9.33 1.02 10.57
CA GLY A 86 -9.00 0.49 11.90
C GLY A 86 -8.86 -1.03 11.89
N ARG A 87 -8.77 -1.61 13.09
CA ARG A 87 -8.48 -3.05 13.28
C ARG A 87 -9.49 -4.01 12.64
N ASN A 88 -10.72 -3.55 12.40
CA ASN A 88 -11.80 -4.37 11.86
C ASN A 88 -11.95 -4.24 10.34
N SER A 89 -11.07 -3.47 9.68
CA SER A 89 -11.12 -3.29 8.23
C SER A 89 -10.86 -4.60 7.50
N VAL A 90 -11.57 -4.77 6.39
CA VAL A 90 -11.42 -5.92 5.50
C VAL A 90 -10.39 -5.68 4.40
N GLN A 91 -9.84 -4.47 4.32
CA GLN A 91 -8.81 -4.12 3.36
C GLN A 91 -7.48 -4.78 3.76
N GLY A 92 -6.87 -5.54 2.84
CA GLY A 92 -5.59 -6.21 3.11
C GLY A 92 -4.47 -5.25 3.50
N ASP A 93 -4.45 -4.08 2.86
CA ASP A 93 -3.40 -3.06 2.97
C ASP A 93 -3.28 -2.45 4.38
N ILE A 94 -4.24 -2.65 5.29
CA ILE A 94 -4.07 -2.26 6.70
C ILE A 94 -2.86 -2.95 7.35
N ARG A 95 -2.50 -4.15 6.86
CA ARG A 95 -1.34 -4.91 7.33
C ARG A 95 0.00 -4.24 7.02
N PHE A 96 0.00 -3.17 6.24
CA PHE A 96 1.14 -2.27 6.14
C PHE A 96 1.63 -1.80 7.53
N ALA A 97 0.70 -1.52 8.45
CA ALA A 97 1.05 -1.12 9.80
C ALA A 97 1.79 -2.23 10.57
N ASP A 98 1.41 -3.51 10.39
CA ASP A 98 2.14 -4.65 10.96
C ASP A 98 3.58 -4.74 10.39
N VAL A 99 3.76 -4.38 9.11
CA VAL A 99 5.09 -4.34 8.50
C VAL A 99 5.94 -3.22 9.08
N LEU A 100 5.39 -2.03 9.30
CA LEU A 100 6.09 -0.94 9.99
C LEU A 100 6.46 -1.31 11.43
N GLU A 101 5.57 -2.01 12.15
CA GLU A 101 5.87 -2.51 13.49
C GLU A 101 7.04 -3.50 13.47
N LYS A 102 7.08 -4.42 12.49
CA LYS A 102 8.23 -5.33 12.28
C LYS A 102 9.51 -4.61 11.90
N MET A 103 9.42 -3.47 11.20
CA MET A 103 10.59 -2.61 10.97
C MET A 103 11.03 -1.91 12.25
N GLY A 104 10.18 -1.78 13.26
CA GLY A 104 10.51 -1.21 14.57
C GLY A 104 9.76 0.07 14.93
N ALA A 105 8.75 0.48 14.14
CA ALA A 105 7.83 1.54 14.53
C ALA A 105 6.89 1.09 15.66
N THR A 106 6.32 2.04 16.39
CA THR A 106 5.26 1.75 17.37
C THR A 106 3.91 1.98 16.73
N VAL A 107 3.05 0.97 16.70
CA VAL A 107 1.71 1.03 16.10
C VAL A 107 0.65 0.87 17.17
N GLU A 108 -0.35 1.76 17.15
CA GLU A 108 -1.56 1.65 17.96
C GLU A 108 -2.77 1.46 17.02
N TRP A 109 -3.55 0.42 17.30
CA TRP A 109 -4.76 0.08 16.54
C TRP A 109 -6.00 0.52 17.30
N GLY A 110 -6.78 1.44 16.73
CA GLY A 110 -8.14 1.74 17.15
C GLY A 110 -9.19 0.93 16.37
N ASP A 111 -10.45 1.09 16.74
CA ASP A 111 -11.58 0.54 15.97
C ASP A 111 -11.77 1.29 14.64
N ASP A 112 -11.51 2.59 14.63
CA ASP A 112 -11.68 3.52 13.51
C ASP A 112 -10.42 4.33 13.16
N TYR A 113 -9.28 3.99 13.76
CA TYR A 113 -7.99 4.62 13.43
C TYR A 113 -6.81 3.64 13.49
N ILE A 114 -5.72 4.04 12.83
CA ILE A 114 -4.38 3.48 13.03
C ILE A 114 -3.43 4.63 13.36
N SER A 115 -2.64 4.47 14.41
CA SER A 115 -1.63 5.43 14.82
C SER A 115 -0.24 4.83 14.69
N CYS A 116 0.70 5.61 14.16
CA CYS A 116 2.10 5.23 14.08
C CYS A 116 2.98 6.30 14.72
N SER A 117 3.97 5.85 15.49
CA SER A 117 4.99 6.69 16.09
C SER A 117 6.38 6.18 15.71
N ARG A 118 7.38 7.07 15.78
CA ARG A 118 8.77 6.73 15.47
C ARG A 118 9.26 5.54 16.29
N GLY A 119 10.05 4.71 15.64
CA GLY A 119 11.03 3.86 16.30
C GLY A 119 12.33 3.80 15.50
N GLU A 120 13.23 2.89 15.87
CA GLU A 120 14.41 2.62 15.06
C GLU A 120 14.04 1.64 13.95
N LEU A 121 13.94 2.14 12.71
CA LEU A 121 13.61 1.29 11.58
C LEU A 121 14.81 0.40 11.23
N ASN A 122 14.56 -0.90 11.16
CA ASN A 122 15.47 -1.95 10.76
C ASN A 122 14.94 -2.62 9.50
N ALA A 123 15.86 -3.09 8.68
CA ALA A 123 15.52 -3.80 7.47
C ALA A 123 14.78 -5.10 7.76
N ILE A 124 13.91 -5.47 6.83
CA ILE A 124 13.07 -6.66 6.90
C ILE A 124 13.23 -7.48 5.63
N ASP A 125 12.89 -8.77 5.71
CA ASP A 125 12.82 -9.67 4.55
C ASP A 125 11.48 -10.40 4.58
N LEU A 126 10.50 -9.91 3.81
CA LEU A 126 9.11 -10.36 3.88
C LEU A 126 8.47 -10.54 2.50
N ASP A 127 7.50 -11.45 2.45
CA ASP A 127 6.51 -11.53 1.39
C ASP A 127 5.54 -10.34 1.49
N MET A 128 5.36 -9.60 0.39
CA MET A 128 4.49 -8.42 0.33
C MET A 128 3.28 -8.59 -0.60
N ASN A 129 3.00 -9.82 -1.07
CA ASN A 129 1.91 -10.09 -2.01
C ASN A 129 0.52 -9.74 -1.44
N HIS A 130 0.39 -9.77 -0.13
CA HIS A 130 -0.85 -9.54 0.60
C HIS A 130 -1.14 -8.04 0.86
N ILE A 131 -0.20 -7.15 0.56
CA ILE A 131 -0.36 -5.69 0.65
C ILE A 131 0.22 -4.98 -0.59
N PRO A 132 -0.14 -5.42 -1.81
CA PRO A 132 0.65 -5.11 -3.01
C PRO A 132 0.77 -3.62 -3.29
N ASP A 133 -0.25 -2.83 -2.96
CA ASP A 133 -0.27 -1.41 -3.25
C ASP A 133 0.47 -0.60 -2.15
N ALA A 134 0.18 -0.84 -0.87
CA ALA A 134 0.90 -0.24 0.27
C ALA A 134 2.38 -0.68 0.37
N ALA A 135 2.74 -1.83 -0.20
CA ALA A 135 4.11 -2.32 -0.22
C ALA A 135 5.08 -1.32 -0.89
N MET A 136 4.64 -0.53 -1.87
CA MET A 136 5.50 0.47 -2.52
C MET A 136 6.04 1.50 -1.51
N THR A 137 5.25 1.81 -0.49
CA THR A 137 5.63 2.71 0.61
C THR A 137 6.74 2.11 1.48
N ILE A 138 6.80 0.78 1.64
CA ILE A 138 7.90 0.11 2.35
C ILE A 138 9.21 0.29 1.60
N ALA A 139 9.19 0.25 0.27
CA ALA A 139 10.39 0.42 -0.53
C ALA A 139 11.03 1.81 -0.38
N THR A 140 10.24 2.88 -0.17
CA THR A 140 10.82 4.20 0.19
C THR A 140 11.10 4.34 1.68
N ALA A 141 10.34 3.70 2.57
CA ALA A 141 10.67 3.63 4.00
C ALA A 141 12.00 2.91 4.27
N ALA A 142 12.39 1.96 3.41
CA ALA A 142 13.66 1.26 3.46
C ALA A 142 14.88 2.19 3.33
N LEU A 143 14.73 3.38 2.73
CA LEU A 143 15.77 4.41 2.68
C LEU A 143 16.18 4.93 4.08
N PHE A 144 15.34 4.70 5.08
CA PHE A 144 15.51 5.18 6.45
C PHE A 144 15.73 4.03 7.46
N ALA A 145 15.83 2.79 6.98
CA ALA A 145 15.98 1.60 7.81
C ALA A 145 17.45 1.14 7.87
N LYS A 146 17.90 0.57 8.99
CA LYS A 146 19.24 -0.02 9.09
C LYS A 146 19.29 -1.37 8.38
N GLY A 147 20.15 -1.50 7.37
CA GLY A 147 20.40 -2.75 6.62
C GLY A 147 19.67 -2.82 5.27
N THR A 148 19.66 -4.01 4.66
CA THR A 148 19.05 -4.24 3.35
C THR A 148 17.64 -4.79 3.48
N THR A 149 16.63 -4.02 3.06
CA THR A 149 15.24 -4.47 3.02
C THR A 149 15.00 -5.31 1.77
N VAL A 150 14.32 -6.45 1.92
CA VAL A 150 13.99 -7.39 0.85
C VAL A 150 12.48 -7.58 0.82
N MET A 151 11.88 -7.30 -0.33
CA MET A 151 10.45 -7.49 -0.55
C MET A 151 10.25 -8.57 -1.60
N ARG A 152 9.62 -9.68 -1.23
CA ARG A 152 9.45 -10.87 -2.07
C ARG A 152 8.00 -11.02 -2.54
N ASN A 153 7.81 -11.86 -3.55
CA ASN A 153 6.49 -12.24 -4.08
C ASN A 153 5.67 -11.03 -4.58
N ILE A 154 6.35 -10.07 -5.20
CA ILE A 154 5.76 -8.83 -5.73
C ILE A 154 5.71 -8.82 -7.26
N TYR A 155 5.68 -9.99 -7.93
CA TYR A 155 5.52 -10.06 -9.39
C TYR A 155 4.32 -9.25 -9.91
N ASN A 156 3.27 -9.16 -9.08
CA ASN A 156 2.08 -8.37 -9.40
C ASN A 156 2.38 -6.89 -9.73
N TRP A 157 3.51 -6.32 -9.28
CA TRP A 157 3.95 -4.96 -9.62
C TRP A 157 4.29 -4.78 -11.10
N ARG A 158 4.73 -5.84 -11.78
CA ARG A 158 5.12 -5.79 -13.20
C ARG A 158 3.92 -5.70 -14.15
N VAL A 159 2.73 -6.05 -13.68
CA VAL A 159 1.49 -6.15 -14.48
C VAL A 159 0.48 -5.03 -14.17
N LYS A 160 0.94 -3.93 -13.57
CA LYS A 160 0.12 -2.76 -13.19
C LYS A 160 0.11 -1.71 -14.31
N GLU A 161 -0.29 -0.47 -13.98
CA GLU A 161 -0.34 0.66 -14.91
C GLU A 161 1.02 0.94 -15.58
N THR A 162 2.10 0.63 -14.87
CA THR A 162 3.48 0.55 -15.35
C THR A 162 4.14 -0.68 -14.72
N ASP A 163 5.33 -1.06 -15.16
CA ASP A 163 6.17 -1.97 -14.39
C ASP A 163 6.68 -1.23 -13.14
N ARG A 164 5.91 -1.32 -12.05
CA ARG A 164 6.20 -0.63 -10.79
C ARG A 164 7.50 -1.11 -10.17
N LEU A 165 7.91 -2.35 -10.41
CA LEU A 165 9.14 -2.90 -9.87
C LEU A 165 10.34 -2.22 -10.55
N ALA A 166 10.33 -2.15 -11.88
CA ALA A 166 11.35 -1.42 -12.64
C ALA A 166 11.34 0.09 -12.35
N ALA A 167 10.16 0.70 -12.22
CA ALA A 167 10.02 2.12 -11.91
C ALA A 167 10.57 2.44 -10.52
N MET A 168 10.17 1.70 -9.47
CA MET A 168 10.70 1.88 -8.11
C MET A 168 12.21 1.68 -8.07
N ALA A 169 12.73 0.65 -8.73
CA ALA A 169 14.17 0.40 -8.78
C ALA A 169 14.93 1.54 -9.46
N THR A 170 14.40 2.06 -10.56
CA THR A 170 14.99 3.20 -11.29
C THR A 170 15.06 4.45 -10.42
N GLU A 171 13.96 4.80 -9.77
CA GLU A 171 13.86 6.05 -9.01
C GLU A 171 14.58 5.96 -7.64
N LEU A 172 14.62 4.79 -7.01
CA LEU A 172 15.40 4.55 -5.78
C LEU A 172 16.92 4.66 -6.03
N ARG A 173 17.41 4.21 -7.19
CA ARG A 173 18.83 4.37 -7.56
C ARG A 173 19.21 5.84 -7.73
N LYS A 174 18.30 6.70 -8.22
CA LYS A 174 18.57 8.14 -8.37
C LYS A 174 18.80 8.85 -7.03
N VAL A 175 18.13 8.40 -5.97
CA VAL A 175 18.36 8.94 -4.62
C VAL A 175 19.56 8.31 -3.91
N GLY A 176 20.33 7.47 -4.61
CA GLY A 176 21.60 6.90 -4.16
C GLY A 176 21.51 5.50 -3.57
N ALA A 177 20.32 4.90 -3.47
CA ALA A 177 20.19 3.55 -2.92
C ALA A 177 20.84 2.49 -3.82
N GLU A 178 21.44 1.48 -3.20
CA GLU A 178 21.80 0.25 -3.91
C GLU A 178 20.53 -0.59 -4.06
N VAL A 179 20.19 -0.92 -5.31
CA VAL A 179 18.96 -1.65 -5.62
C VAL A 179 19.24 -2.82 -6.56
N GLU A 180 18.92 -4.02 -6.06
CA GLU A 180 18.85 -5.25 -6.85
C GLU A 180 17.37 -5.56 -7.13
N GLU A 181 17.03 -5.73 -8.40
CA GLU A 181 15.68 -6.09 -8.83
C GLU A 181 15.69 -7.47 -9.47
N GLY A 182 14.84 -8.36 -8.98
CA GLY A 182 14.69 -9.72 -9.49
C GLY A 182 13.37 -9.91 -10.25
N HIS A 183 13.04 -11.16 -10.56
CA HIS A 183 11.79 -11.49 -11.25
C HIS A 183 10.55 -11.00 -10.47
N ASP A 184 10.52 -11.25 -9.16
CA ASP A 184 9.38 -10.99 -8.27
C ASP A 184 9.82 -10.43 -6.91
N TYR A 185 10.99 -9.81 -6.85
CA TYR A 185 11.54 -9.20 -5.64
C TYR A 185 12.31 -7.92 -5.93
N ILE A 186 12.48 -7.11 -4.89
CA ILE A 186 13.40 -5.97 -4.86
C ILE A 186 14.18 -5.98 -3.54
N ARG A 187 15.48 -5.71 -3.60
CA ARG A 187 16.37 -5.55 -2.44
C ARG A 187 16.91 -4.13 -2.44
N ILE A 188 16.80 -3.45 -1.31
CA ILE A 188 17.08 -2.02 -1.18
C ILE A 188 18.01 -1.82 0.02
N THR A 189 19.22 -1.35 -0.24
CA THR A 189 20.15 -0.89 0.81
C THR A 189 20.20 0.64 0.74
N PRO A 190 19.91 1.36 1.84
CA PRO A 190 19.97 2.81 1.85
C PRO A 190 21.41 3.30 1.65
N PRO A 191 21.61 4.48 1.03
CA PRO A 191 22.91 5.13 1.02
C PRO A 191 23.25 5.74 2.38
N ASP A 192 24.53 6.01 2.61
CA ASP A 192 24.97 6.83 3.76
C ASP A 192 24.34 8.22 3.75
N THR A 193 24.05 8.76 2.57
CA THR A 193 23.36 10.04 2.38
C THR A 193 22.46 9.98 1.16
N ILE A 194 21.18 10.27 1.38
CA ILE A 194 20.16 10.36 0.31
C ILE A 194 20.49 11.54 -0.60
N GLN A 195 20.47 11.31 -1.91
CA GLN A 195 20.79 12.28 -2.95
C GLN A 195 19.55 12.98 -3.47
N TYR A 196 19.72 14.24 -3.89
CA TYR A 196 18.66 14.97 -4.59
C TYR A 196 18.36 14.27 -5.92
N ALA A 197 17.08 14.12 -6.24
CA ALA A 197 16.64 13.55 -7.50
C ALA A 197 15.35 14.19 -8.00
N GLU A 198 15.23 14.20 -9.33
CA GLU A 198 13.98 14.43 -10.04
C GLU A 198 13.31 13.07 -10.34
N ILE A 199 12.14 12.88 -9.75
CA ILE A 199 11.44 11.60 -9.71
C ILE A 199 10.39 11.52 -10.83
N GLY A 200 10.56 10.52 -11.70
CA GLY A 200 9.56 10.12 -12.68
C GLY A 200 8.39 9.42 -11.99
N THR A 201 7.15 9.78 -12.35
CA THR A 201 5.95 9.22 -11.71
C THR A 201 5.23 8.19 -12.58
N TYR A 202 5.56 8.07 -13.87
CA TYR A 202 5.05 7.03 -14.77
C TYR A 202 3.51 6.98 -14.89
N ASN A 203 2.85 8.14 -14.76
CA ASN A 203 1.38 8.26 -14.63
C ASN A 203 0.80 7.44 -13.46
N ASP A 204 1.63 7.12 -12.47
CA ASP A 204 1.26 6.37 -11.29
C ASP A 204 1.33 7.25 -10.05
N HIS A 205 0.15 7.59 -9.54
CA HIS A 205 -0.07 8.28 -8.27
C HIS A 205 0.75 7.71 -7.11
N ARG A 206 0.97 6.38 -7.05
CA ARG A 206 1.72 5.75 -5.95
C ARG A 206 3.20 6.09 -6.01
N MET A 207 3.79 6.24 -7.21
CA MET A 207 5.17 6.69 -7.35
C MET A 207 5.35 8.09 -6.76
N ALA A 208 4.46 9.02 -7.08
CA ALA A 208 4.49 10.38 -6.55
C ALA A 208 4.38 10.40 -5.01
N MET A 209 3.44 9.62 -4.45
CA MET A 209 3.21 9.58 -3.00
C MET A 209 4.34 8.86 -2.25
N CYS A 210 4.88 7.76 -2.78
CA CYS A 210 6.00 7.04 -2.16
C CYS A 210 7.25 7.91 -2.06
N PHE A 211 7.62 8.59 -3.16
CA PHE A 211 8.83 9.40 -3.21
C PHE A 211 8.71 10.75 -2.53
N SER A 212 7.50 11.21 -2.18
CA SER A 212 7.33 12.38 -1.30
C SER A 212 8.05 12.18 0.05
N LEU A 213 8.14 10.93 0.52
CA LEU A 213 8.76 10.57 1.80
C LEU A 213 10.28 10.82 1.81
N VAL A 214 10.92 10.93 0.64
CA VAL A 214 12.35 11.31 0.53
C VAL A 214 12.59 12.68 1.19
N ALA A 215 11.63 13.60 1.12
CA ALA A 215 11.71 14.91 1.75
C ALA A 215 11.77 14.86 3.30
N LEU A 216 11.51 13.70 3.91
CA LEU A 216 11.69 13.50 5.35
C LEU A 216 13.17 13.33 5.74
N SER A 217 14.06 13.13 4.77
CA SER A 217 15.51 13.21 4.98
C SER A 217 15.97 14.67 5.21
N SER A 218 17.28 14.91 5.13
CA SER A 218 17.85 16.26 5.04
C SER A 218 17.92 16.78 3.60
N THR A 219 17.46 15.99 2.64
CA THR A 219 17.63 16.23 1.20
C THR A 219 16.26 16.47 0.55
N PRO A 220 16.10 17.55 -0.25
CA PRO A 220 14.88 17.77 -1.00
C PRO A 220 14.72 16.74 -2.14
N VAL A 221 13.49 16.62 -2.64
CA VAL A 221 13.15 15.78 -3.80
C VAL A 221 12.21 16.55 -4.72
N THR A 222 12.33 16.35 -6.02
CA THR A 222 11.42 16.94 -7.02
C THR A 222 10.56 15.84 -7.61
N ILE A 223 9.23 15.93 -7.47
CA ILE A 223 8.29 15.03 -8.14
C ILE A 223 7.89 15.67 -9.49
N LEU A 224 8.19 15.02 -10.62
CA LEU A 224 8.07 15.63 -11.94
C LEU A 224 6.62 15.85 -12.41
N ASP A 225 5.72 14.92 -12.10
CA ASP A 225 4.28 15.07 -12.38
C ASP A 225 3.45 14.77 -11.12
N PRO A 226 3.35 15.74 -10.19
CA PRO A 226 2.60 15.56 -8.95
C PRO A 226 1.08 15.47 -9.19
N LYS A 227 0.57 15.92 -10.34
CA LYS A 227 -0.88 15.91 -10.62
C LYS A 227 -1.44 14.50 -10.79
N CYS A 228 -0.59 13.50 -11.05
CA CYS A 228 -1.02 12.11 -11.12
C CYS A 228 -1.69 11.63 -9.82
N THR A 229 -1.43 12.26 -8.66
CA THR A 229 -2.10 11.92 -7.39
C THR A 229 -3.61 12.12 -7.41
N ALA A 230 -4.12 13.01 -8.28
CA ALA A 230 -5.56 13.26 -8.43
C ALA A 230 -6.38 12.04 -8.85
N LYS A 231 -5.72 10.96 -9.29
CA LYS A 231 -6.36 9.66 -9.54
C LYS A 231 -7.09 9.10 -8.31
N THR A 232 -6.48 9.22 -7.13
CA THR A 232 -7.05 8.67 -5.88
C THR A 232 -7.04 9.64 -4.72
N PHE A 233 -6.14 10.64 -4.73
CA PHE A 233 -5.92 11.54 -3.62
C PHE A 233 -5.55 12.97 -4.10
N PRO A 234 -6.54 13.74 -4.58
CA PRO A 234 -6.32 15.06 -5.18
C PRO A 234 -5.61 16.07 -4.29
N ASP A 235 -5.84 16.00 -2.98
CA ASP A 235 -5.28 16.89 -1.96
C ASP A 235 -4.09 16.27 -1.20
N TYR A 236 -3.48 15.20 -1.71
CA TYR A 236 -2.39 14.47 -1.05
C TYR A 236 -1.27 15.38 -0.51
N PHE A 237 -0.70 16.24 -1.36
CA PHE A 237 0.40 17.11 -0.96
C PHE A 237 -0.04 18.18 0.05
N GLU A 238 -1.32 18.62 0.01
CA GLU A 238 -1.88 19.51 1.03
C GLU A 238 -1.99 18.78 2.38
N GLN A 239 -2.45 17.53 2.40
CA GLN A 239 -2.54 16.72 3.62
C GLN A 239 -1.15 16.41 4.20
N LEU A 240 -0.18 16.08 3.34
CA LEU A 240 1.20 15.88 3.77
C LEU A 240 1.79 17.16 4.36
N ALA A 241 1.53 18.32 3.74
CA ALA A 241 1.96 19.61 4.26
C ALA A 241 1.31 19.95 5.62
N ARG A 242 0.04 19.61 5.83
CA ARG A 242 -0.68 19.86 7.10
C ARG A 242 -0.07 19.15 8.29
N ILE A 243 0.54 17.98 8.08
CA ILE A 243 1.23 17.22 9.14
C ILE A 243 2.73 17.51 9.21
N SER A 244 3.24 18.41 8.37
CA SER A 244 4.65 18.76 8.29
C SER A 244 4.95 20.07 9.01
N GLN A 245 6.07 20.12 9.71
CA GLN A 245 6.63 21.36 10.27
C GLN A 245 8.00 21.60 9.64
N LEU A 246 8.27 22.85 9.25
CA LEU A 246 9.62 23.25 8.83
C LEU A 246 10.55 23.13 10.05
N ALA A 247 11.70 22.48 9.84
CA ALA A 247 12.74 22.33 10.85
C ALA A 247 13.41 23.66 11.20
#